data_AF-A0A1G7V4Q7-F1
#
_entry.id   AF-A0A1G7V4Q7-F1
#
_cell.length_a   1.000
_cell.length_b   1.000
_cell.length_c   1.000
_cell.angle_alpha   90.00
_cell.angle_beta   90.00
_cell.angle_gamma   90.00
#
_symmetry.space_group_name_H-M   'P 1'
#
loop_
_entity.id
_entity.type
_entity.pdbx_description
1 polymer ?
#
loop_
_entity_poly.entity_id
_entity_poly.type
_entity_poly.pdbx_seq_one_letter_code
_entity_poly.pdbx_strand_id
1 'polypeptide(L)'
;MRSRSSSSLVALLAAVLVGAVAGPAAAAPSEQPGGTTGVLDSAELTALQDQAASVQGDLQERQSAVTAAQDQLAQAQQAADAAAAEVADAQAVLDQARVGVSRYAAAVYRDGGAPTALSLLLEGGDPGDVVSAMGYLEAVDAENDAVLQAAEDRRRQAQAQQDAASAAVADRQAQADAVAAQVGDLEAAATAVTDQLEGALGAVDRQLAQLQAEQVQVNQQTAAAWQSYVDQLTAAGVGPPAAAALRDPAAGLPAGLVPVGGSTGAAQPGAAQLPRRPSSLLVLPAETVAAVSAAMTDLGLPFAPGTSGPESFDCGSLVQAAYGAAGISLPATQGELFATTEPVAPADVLPGDLVFLGTPESGLSHVGIALDPQTMLAADGRAGAVVVRTLPADQVLGIGRPSLPPRAAVPVPGPTGGALAVECGNTVYPASYDGSRQWGGYPNGLIPPSALCPLGVAGHALRCDAAAAYRAMSAAYASAFGSPVCITDSYRSYASQVTLYGQKPALAAVPGTSNHGWGLAVDLCGGIESYSTAQYAWMVANAGRFGFIHPTWADQGNGREEPWHWEYAGS
;
A
#
# COMPACT_ATOMS: atom_id res chain seq x y z
N MET A 1 -72.75 31.03 -45.73
CA MET A 1 -73.50 29.92 -46.36
C MET A 1 -72.52 29.02 -47.09
N ARG A 2 -72.66 27.68 -46.90
CA ARG A 2 -72.06 26.56 -47.65
C ARG A 2 -70.54 26.37 -47.46
N SER A 3 -70.12 25.36 -46.68
CA SER A 3 -70.04 23.92 -46.99
C SER A 3 -68.67 23.53 -47.56
N ARG A 4 -67.83 22.89 -46.75
CA ARG A 4 -66.84 21.92 -47.22
C ARG A 4 -66.76 20.73 -46.26
N SER A 5 -66.94 19.56 -46.86
CA SER A 5 -66.98 18.23 -46.27
C SER A 5 -65.70 17.86 -45.52
N SER A 6 -65.85 17.12 -44.42
CA SER A 6 -64.77 16.33 -43.82
C SER A 6 -65.25 14.90 -43.69
N SER A 7 -64.63 14.01 -44.45
CA SER A 7 -64.83 12.57 -44.39
C SER A 7 -64.18 12.01 -43.12
N SER A 8 -64.96 11.34 -42.29
CA SER A 8 -64.49 10.61 -41.11
C SER A 8 -63.92 9.25 -41.54
N LEU A 9 -62.65 9.00 -41.25
CA LEU A 9 -62.03 7.68 -41.30
C LEU A 9 -61.87 7.18 -39.86
N VAL A 10 -62.55 6.08 -39.56
CA VAL A 10 -62.43 5.31 -38.32
C VAL A 10 -61.17 4.47 -38.42
N ALA A 11 -60.17 4.73 -37.56
CA ALA A 11 -59.01 3.87 -37.36
C ALA A 11 -59.19 3.13 -36.02
N LEU A 12 -59.40 1.80 -36.10
CA LEU A 12 -59.27 0.91 -34.94
C LEU A 12 -57.77 0.81 -34.59
N LEU A 13 -57.37 1.35 -33.44
CA LEU A 13 -56.10 0.99 -32.81
C LEU A 13 -56.27 -0.35 -32.09
N ALA A 14 -55.60 -1.39 -32.60
CA ALA A 14 -55.32 -2.60 -31.85
C ALA A 14 -54.18 -2.31 -30.86
N ALA A 15 -54.51 -2.23 -29.57
CA ALA A 15 -53.53 -2.14 -28.50
C ALA A 15 -52.86 -3.53 -28.32
N VAL A 16 -51.60 -3.64 -28.76
CA VAL A 16 -50.73 -4.76 -28.38
C VAL A 16 -50.22 -4.47 -26.97
N LEU A 17 -50.82 -5.13 -25.97
CA LEU A 17 -50.26 -5.23 -24.62
C LEU A 17 -49.04 -6.17 -24.69
N VAL A 18 -47.84 -5.59 -24.83
CA VAL A 18 -46.59 -6.29 -24.51
C VAL A 18 -46.48 -6.31 -23.00
N GLY A 19 -46.71 -7.49 -22.40
CA GLY A 19 -46.38 -7.73 -21.00
C GLY A 19 -44.87 -7.73 -20.83
N ALA A 20 -44.31 -6.60 -20.41
CA ALA A 20 -42.96 -6.57 -19.85
C ALA A 20 -43.01 -7.25 -18.49
N VAL A 21 -42.49 -8.49 -18.42
CA VAL A 21 -42.18 -9.12 -17.14
C VAL A 21 -40.92 -8.42 -16.65
N ALA A 22 -41.07 -7.46 -15.73
CA ALA A 22 -39.94 -6.90 -15.00
C ALA A 22 -39.38 -8.00 -14.07
N GLY A 23 -38.39 -8.75 -14.55
CA GLY A 23 -37.53 -9.53 -13.69
C GLY A 23 -36.68 -8.60 -12.81
N PRO A 24 -36.20 -9.05 -11.64
CA PRO A 24 -35.23 -8.27 -10.88
C PRO A 24 -34.04 -8.00 -11.80
N ALA A 25 -33.52 -6.77 -11.79
CA ALA A 25 -32.33 -6.41 -12.55
C ALA A 25 -31.19 -7.38 -12.16
N ALA A 26 -30.94 -8.39 -13.00
CA ALA A 26 -29.81 -9.28 -12.83
C ALA A 26 -28.57 -8.48 -13.24
N ALA A 27 -27.61 -8.34 -12.32
CA ALA A 27 -26.33 -7.73 -12.63
C ALA A 27 -25.67 -8.58 -13.72
N ALA A 28 -25.30 -7.95 -14.84
CA ALA A 28 -24.57 -8.63 -15.90
C ALA A 28 -23.14 -8.97 -15.39
N PRO A 29 -22.56 -10.14 -15.73
CA PRO A 29 -21.19 -10.46 -15.37
C PRO A 29 -20.21 -9.39 -15.87
N SER A 30 -19.17 -9.11 -15.08
CA SER A 30 -18.16 -8.08 -15.41
C SER A 30 -17.03 -8.65 -16.26
N GLU A 31 -16.44 -7.80 -17.11
CA GLU A 31 -15.19 -8.09 -17.84
C GLU A 31 -13.96 -8.04 -16.92
N GLN A 32 -14.14 -7.47 -15.72
CA GLN A 32 -13.15 -7.37 -14.65
C GLN A 32 -13.81 -7.74 -13.31
N PRO A 33 -14.13 -9.03 -13.07
CA PRO A 33 -14.64 -9.50 -11.77
C PRO A 33 -13.69 -9.08 -10.64
N GLY A 34 -14.17 -8.27 -9.70
CA GLY A 34 -13.34 -7.76 -8.59
C GLY A 34 -12.17 -6.86 -9.01
N GLY A 35 -12.12 -6.41 -10.27
CA GLY A 35 -11.04 -5.58 -10.80
C GLY A 35 -11.03 -4.19 -10.19
N THR A 36 -9.92 -3.84 -9.54
CA THR A 36 -9.70 -2.55 -8.88
C THR A 36 -9.13 -1.49 -9.83
N THR A 37 -8.75 -1.86 -11.06
CA THR A 37 -8.09 -0.97 -12.03
C THR A 37 -8.93 0.26 -12.40
N GLY A 38 -10.25 0.15 -12.41
CA GLY A 38 -11.15 1.31 -12.62
C GLY A 38 -11.47 2.10 -11.33
N VAL A 39 -11.20 1.52 -10.16
CA VAL A 39 -11.53 2.10 -8.84
C VAL A 39 -10.30 2.78 -8.20
N LEU A 40 -9.09 2.31 -8.52
CA LEU A 40 -7.83 2.79 -7.94
C LEU A 40 -7.09 3.81 -8.82
N ASP A 41 -7.46 3.95 -10.10
CA ASP A 41 -6.82 4.89 -11.03
C ASP A 41 -7.51 6.27 -10.99
N SER A 42 -7.64 6.84 -9.78
CA SER A 42 -8.13 8.21 -9.63
C SER A 42 -6.96 9.16 -9.45
N ALA A 43 -6.78 10.08 -10.40
CA ALA A 43 -5.84 11.20 -10.28
C ALA A 43 -6.04 11.99 -8.98
N GLU A 44 -7.23 11.91 -8.40
CA GLU A 44 -7.63 12.49 -7.11
C GLU A 44 -6.93 11.82 -5.92
N LEU A 45 -6.80 10.48 -5.91
CA LEU A 45 -6.08 9.74 -4.87
C LEU A 45 -4.56 9.98 -4.96
N THR A 46 -4.01 10.05 -6.17
CA THR A 46 -2.60 10.44 -6.39
C THR A 46 -2.34 11.86 -5.90
N ALA A 47 -3.22 12.82 -6.20
CA ALA A 47 -3.08 14.20 -5.73
C ALA A 47 -3.15 14.32 -4.21
N LEU A 48 -4.05 13.58 -3.55
CA LEU A 48 -4.12 13.54 -2.08
C LEU A 48 -2.84 12.95 -1.46
N GLN A 49 -2.21 11.98 -2.12
CA GLN A 49 -0.96 11.37 -1.66
C GLN A 49 0.24 12.29 -1.85
N ASP A 50 0.33 12.98 -2.98
CA ASP A 50 1.36 14.01 -3.21
C ASP A 50 1.23 15.14 -2.18
N GLN A 51 -0.01 15.53 -1.86
CA GLN A 51 -0.28 16.52 -0.82
C GLN A 51 0.14 16.02 0.57
N ALA A 52 -0.15 14.75 0.92
CA ALA A 52 0.29 14.15 2.17
C ALA A 52 1.83 14.12 2.29
N ALA A 53 2.52 13.72 1.22
CA ALA A 53 3.98 13.70 1.16
C ALA A 53 4.60 15.11 1.30
N SER A 54 3.98 16.12 0.69
CA SER A 54 4.40 17.53 0.84
C SER A 54 4.28 18.02 2.27
N VAL A 55 3.11 17.82 2.91
CA VAL A 55 2.88 18.23 4.31
C VAL A 55 3.87 17.54 5.25
N GLN A 56 4.24 16.29 4.96
CA GLN A 56 5.23 15.53 5.72
C GLN A 56 6.65 16.08 5.57
N GLY A 57 7.06 16.44 4.35
CA GLY A 57 8.34 17.09 4.09
C GLY A 57 8.46 18.39 4.87
N ASP A 58 7.41 19.21 4.85
CA ASP A 58 7.34 20.47 5.57
C ASP A 58 7.37 20.27 7.09
N LEU A 59 6.64 19.29 7.63
CA LEU A 59 6.63 18.99 9.06
C LEU A 59 8.01 18.56 9.56
N GLN A 60 8.73 17.74 8.79
CA GLN A 60 10.07 17.27 9.15
C GLN A 60 11.10 18.42 9.13
N GLU A 61 11.03 19.29 8.14
CA GLU A 61 11.84 20.51 8.09
C GLU A 61 11.56 21.41 9.32
N ARG A 62 10.29 21.64 9.64
CA ARG A 62 9.89 22.53 10.75
C ARG A 62 10.18 21.95 12.13
N GLN A 63 10.11 20.63 12.33
CA GLN A 63 10.53 19.98 13.58
C GLN A 63 12.03 20.21 13.86
N SER A 64 12.88 20.12 12.83
CA SER A 64 14.31 20.45 13.00
C SER A 64 14.54 21.92 13.37
N ALA A 65 13.70 22.82 12.85
CA ALA A 65 13.73 24.25 13.17
C ALA A 65 13.26 24.54 14.62
N VAL A 66 12.31 23.76 15.17
CA VAL A 66 11.88 23.89 16.57
C VAL A 66 13.05 23.64 17.52
N THR A 67 13.76 22.52 17.34
CA THR A 67 14.92 22.17 18.18
C THR A 67 15.98 23.26 18.09
N ALA A 68 16.31 23.72 16.87
CA ALA A 68 17.28 24.78 16.68
C ALA A 68 16.85 26.11 17.35
N ALA A 69 15.57 26.47 17.30
CA ALA A 69 15.05 27.68 17.93
C ALA A 69 15.10 27.58 19.47
N GLN A 70 14.79 26.41 20.03
CA GLN A 70 14.88 26.15 21.48
C GLN A 70 16.33 26.22 21.99
N ASP A 71 17.28 25.64 21.25
CA ASP A 71 18.69 25.70 21.58
C ASP A 71 19.22 27.14 21.57
N GLN A 72 18.82 27.93 20.56
CA GLN A 72 19.20 29.34 20.47
C GLN A 72 18.58 30.18 21.60
N LEU A 73 17.35 29.89 22.00
CA LEU A 73 16.71 30.53 23.15
C LEU A 73 17.45 30.20 24.45
N ALA A 74 17.80 28.93 24.67
CA ALA A 74 18.58 28.51 25.84
C ALA A 74 19.95 29.19 25.92
N GLN A 75 20.64 29.29 24.78
CA GLN A 75 21.92 30.01 24.68
C GLN A 75 21.76 31.51 24.98
N ALA A 76 20.70 32.14 24.48
CA ALA A 76 20.41 33.54 24.76
C ALA A 76 20.11 33.79 26.25
N GLN A 77 19.36 32.89 26.90
CA GLN A 77 19.07 32.95 28.33
C GLN A 77 20.36 32.82 29.16
N GLN A 78 21.23 31.86 28.82
CA GLN A 78 22.52 31.71 29.49
C GLN A 78 23.41 32.95 29.32
N ALA A 79 23.41 33.57 28.14
CA ALA A 79 24.14 34.81 27.90
C ALA A 79 23.57 35.99 28.70
N ALA A 80 22.25 36.07 28.85
CA ALA A 80 21.59 37.09 29.67
C ALA A 80 21.92 36.91 31.17
N ASP A 81 21.93 35.67 31.67
CA ASP A 81 22.33 35.36 33.05
C ASP A 81 23.80 35.72 33.30
N ALA A 82 24.70 35.39 32.37
CA ALA A 82 26.10 35.75 32.45
C ALA A 82 26.32 37.27 32.42
N ALA A 83 25.58 37.99 31.57
CA ALA A 83 25.64 39.46 31.53
C ALA A 83 25.11 40.09 32.83
N ALA A 84 24.05 39.54 33.42
CA ALA A 84 23.54 39.98 34.71
C ALA A 84 24.56 39.78 35.84
N ALA A 85 25.30 38.66 35.82
CA ALA A 85 26.40 38.43 36.76
C ALA A 85 27.54 39.44 36.59
N GLU A 86 27.93 39.77 35.35
CA GLU A 86 28.96 40.79 35.08
C GLU A 86 28.52 42.19 35.55
N VAL A 87 27.23 42.53 35.44
CA VAL A 87 26.68 43.78 36.02
C VAL A 87 26.85 43.78 37.54
N ALA A 88 26.55 42.67 38.21
CA ALA A 88 26.72 42.54 39.65
C ALA A 88 28.19 42.67 40.07
N ASP A 89 29.12 42.05 39.34
CA ASP A 89 30.56 42.15 39.58
C ASP A 89 31.08 43.58 39.33
N ALA A 90 30.67 44.22 38.24
CA ALA A 90 31.04 45.59 37.94
C ALA A 90 30.50 46.59 38.98
N GLN A 91 29.29 46.34 39.49
CA GLN A 91 28.72 47.11 40.60
C GLN A 91 29.54 46.96 41.88
N ALA A 92 29.97 45.74 42.20
CA ALA A 92 30.82 45.49 43.38
C ALA A 92 32.19 46.19 43.27
N VAL A 93 32.80 46.20 42.09
CA VAL A 93 34.06 46.92 41.82
C VAL A 93 33.88 48.44 42.00
N LEU A 94 32.79 49.00 41.46
CA LEU A 94 32.45 50.41 41.62
C LEU A 94 32.23 50.79 43.09
N ASP A 95 31.50 49.96 43.84
CA ASP A 95 31.26 50.19 45.26
C ASP A 95 32.56 50.10 46.07
N GLN A 96 33.47 49.18 45.73
CA GLN A 96 34.79 49.10 46.34
C GLN A 96 35.66 50.34 46.03
N ALA A 97 35.63 50.84 44.78
CA ALA A 97 36.31 52.08 44.40
C ALA A 97 35.78 53.27 45.22
N ARG A 98 34.45 53.39 45.37
CA ARG A 98 33.81 54.43 46.21
C ARG A 98 34.23 54.36 47.68
N VAL A 99 34.36 53.15 48.25
CA VAL A 99 34.89 52.97 49.61
C VAL A 99 36.35 53.41 49.70
N GLY A 100 37.18 53.12 48.69
CA GLY A 100 38.56 53.56 48.60
C GLY A 100 38.69 55.08 48.63
N VAL A 101 37.96 55.77 47.75
CA VAL A 101 37.89 57.24 47.70
C VAL A 101 37.40 57.82 49.03
N SER A 102 36.35 57.21 49.63
CA SER A 102 35.81 57.65 50.92
C SER A 102 36.82 57.53 52.07
N ARG A 103 37.63 56.45 52.09
CA ARG A 103 38.69 56.27 53.09
C ARG A 103 39.82 57.29 52.91
N TYR A 104 40.23 57.55 51.66
CA TYR A 104 41.22 58.56 51.34
C TYR A 104 40.75 59.96 51.78
N ALA A 105 39.53 60.35 51.39
CA ALA A 105 38.93 61.63 51.79
C ALA A 105 38.81 61.77 53.33
N ALA A 106 38.43 60.69 54.03
CA ALA A 106 38.36 60.70 55.49
C ALA A 106 39.74 60.82 56.17
N ALA A 107 40.79 60.24 55.59
CA ALA A 107 42.16 60.37 56.08
C ALA A 107 42.67 61.82 55.92
N VAL A 108 42.49 62.40 54.72
CA VAL A 108 42.81 63.80 54.43
C VAL A 108 42.09 64.76 55.39
N TYR A 109 40.83 64.48 55.74
CA TYR A 109 40.07 65.31 56.68
C TYR A 109 40.55 65.17 58.13
N ARG A 110 40.92 63.96 58.58
CA ARG A 110 41.39 63.71 59.95
C ARG A 110 42.75 64.33 60.23
N ASP A 111 43.64 64.37 59.25
CA ASP A 111 44.99 64.89 59.40
C ASP A 111 45.06 66.43 59.26
N GLY A 112 43.91 67.12 59.34
CA GLY A 112 43.83 68.59 59.39
C GLY A 112 43.52 69.27 58.05
N GLY A 113 43.15 68.51 57.03
CA GLY A 113 42.92 68.98 55.65
C GLY A 113 44.03 68.54 54.71
N ALA A 114 43.81 68.70 53.40
CA ALA A 114 44.85 68.39 52.41
C ALA A 114 46.11 69.23 52.71
N PRO A 115 47.32 68.63 52.75
CA PRO A 115 48.55 69.38 52.91
C PRO A 115 48.61 70.47 51.83
N THR A 116 48.54 71.72 52.25
CA THR A 116 48.68 72.86 51.34
C THR A 116 50.15 73.20 51.17
N ALA A 117 50.52 73.81 50.05
CA ALA A 117 51.87 74.33 49.84
C ALA A 117 52.35 75.18 51.04
N LEU A 118 51.44 75.91 51.67
CA LEU A 118 51.69 76.78 52.81
C LEU A 118 51.90 76.00 54.13
N SER A 119 51.16 74.90 54.36
CA SER A 119 51.28 74.09 55.58
C SER A 119 52.52 73.19 55.59
N LEU A 120 52.90 72.62 54.43
CA LEU A 120 54.13 71.83 54.28
C LEU A 120 55.40 72.69 54.39
N LEU A 121 55.36 73.95 53.94
CA LEU A 121 56.45 74.94 54.13
C LEU A 121 56.61 75.37 55.60
N LEU A 122 55.51 75.45 56.36
CA LEU A 122 55.50 75.87 57.76
C LEU A 122 55.95 74.76 58.73
N GLU A 123 55.87 73.50 58.34
CA GLU A 123 56.35 72.34 59.12
C GLU A 123 57.87 72.07 58.97
N GLY A 124 58.57 72.81 58.10
CA GLY A 124 60.04 72.85 58.04
C GLY A 124 60.73 71.99 56.96
N GLY A 125 60.02 71.60 55.89
CA GLY A 125 60.60 70.85 54.76
C GLY A 125 61.38 71.71 53.74
N ASP A 126 62.25 71.08 52.93
CA ASP A 126 62.92 71.73 51.79
C ASP A 126 61.87 72.14 50.73
N PRO A 127 61.99 73.31 50.07
CA PRO A 127 61.20 73.66 48.89
C PRO A 127 61.03 72.53 47.85
N GLY A 128 62.02 71.64 47.69
CA GLY A 128 61.93 70.45 46.84
C GLY A 128 60.90 69.41 47.32
N ASP A 129 60.81 69.18 48.64
CA ASP A 129 59.91 68.21 49.26
C ASP A 129 58.43 68.64 49.16
N VAL A 130 58.16 69.95 49.21
CA VAL A 130 56.82 70.52 49.05
C VAL A 130 56.29 70.27 47.63
N VAL A 131 57.12 70.48 46.61
CA VAL A 131 56.75 70.23 45.20
C VAL A 131 56.52 68.74 44.96
N SER A 132 57.35 67.87 45.55
CA SER A 132 57.16 66.42 45.46
C SER A 132 55.88 65.93 46.17
N ALA A 133 55.55 66.50 47.34
CA ALA A 133 54.33 66.16 48.08
C ALA A 133 53.05 66.63 47.36
N MET A 134 53.07 67.82 46.77
CA MET A 134 51.93 68.31 45.95
C MET A 134 51.74 67.47 44.69
N GLY A 135 52.83 67.16 43.97
CA GLY A 135 52.75 66.28 42.79
C GLY A 135 52.28 64.87 43.13
N TYR A 136 52.59 64.37 44.33
CA TYR A 136 52.08 63.09 44.81
C TYR A 136 50.57 63.14 45.10
N LEU A 137 50.06 64.20 45.74
CA LEU A 137 48.63 64.36 46.00
C LEU A 137 47.83 64.50 44.71
N GLU A 138 48.29 65.32 43.75
CA GLU A 138 47.67 65.43 42.43
C GLU A 138 47.66 64.08 41.69
N ALA A 139 48.74 63.30 41.81
CA ALA A 139 48.79 61.96 41.23
C ALA A 139 47.80 60.98 41.89
N VAL A 140 47.60 61.06 43.20
CA VAL A 140 46.64 60.22 43.94
C VAL A 140 45.20 60.61 43.61
N ASP A 141 44.88 61.90 43.52
CA ASP A 141 43.54 62.36 43.11
C ASP A 141 43.24 61.96 41.66
N ALA A 142 44.20 62.14 40.74
CA ALA A 142 44.07 61.70 39.36
C ALA A 142 43.88 60.18 39.25
N GLU A 143 44.59 59.40 40.06
CA GLU A 143 44.43 57.94 40.12
C GLU A 143 43.05 57.54 40.67
N ASN A 144 42.58 58.17 41.75
CA ASN A 144 41.26 57.90 42.33
C ASN A 144 40.12 58.21 41.36
N ASP A 145 40.20 59.35 40.66
CA ASP A 145 39.25 59.73 39.62
C ASP A 145 39.29 58.74 38.45
N ALA A 146 40.48 58.34 38.01
CA ALA A 146 40.65 57.35 36.94
C ALA A 146 40.05 55.98 37.31
N VAL A 147 40.30 55.49 38.52
CA VAL A 147 39.75 54.21 39.02
C VAL A 147 38.22 54.26 39.12
N LEU A 148 37.65 55.35 39.64
CA LEU A 148 36.20 55.50 39.76
C LEU A 148 35.53 55.62 38.38
N GLN A 149 36.11 56.40 37.46
CA GLN A 149 35.61 56.50 36.08
C GLN A 149 35.69 55.15 35.36
N ALA A 150 36.81 54.44 35.46
CA ALA A 150 36.96 53.12 34.85
C ALA A 150 35.93 52.10 35.39
N ALA A 151 35.66 52.13 36.70
CA ALA A 151 34.66 51.24 37.31
C ALA A 151 33.23 51.59 36.87
N GLU A 152 32.88 52.87 36.80
CA GLU A 152 31.57 53.35 36.34
C GLU A 152 31.35 53.03 34.84
N ASP A 153 32.40 53.17 34.02
CA ASP A 153 32.35 52.85 32.60
C ASP A 153 32.22 51.33 32.37
N ARG A 154 32.92 50.51 33.17
CA ARG A 154 32.73 49.05 33.17
C ARG A 154 31.29 48.68 33.52
N ARG A 155 30.71 49.29 34.57
CA ARG A 155 29.31 49.07 34.96
C ARG A 155 28.35 49.44 33.83
N ARG A 156 28.55 50.59 33.17
CA ARG A 156 27.72 51.03 32.05
C ARG A 156 27.83 50.09 30.84
N GLN A 157 29.02 49.60 30.51
CA GLN A 157 29.22 48.61 29.46
C GLN A 157 28.53 47.28 29.80
N ALA A 158 28.68 46.79 31.03
CA ALA A 158 28.01 45.57 31.48
C ALA A 158 26.47 45.71 31.41
N GLN A 159 25.91 46.86 31.81
CA GLN A 159 24.47 47.11 31.71
C GLN A 159 24.00 47.10 30.26
N ALA A 160 24.72 47.78 29.36
CA ALA A 160 24.37 47.76 27.93
C ALA A 160 24.43 46.34 27.34
N GLN A 161 25.37 45.51 27.80
CA GLN A 161 25.46 44.10 27.41
C GLN A 161 24.27 43.28 27.95
N GLN A 162 23.84 43.51 29.19
CA GLN A 162 22.65 42.88 29.77
C GLN A 162 21.38 43.24 29.01
N ASP A 163 21.20 44.52 28.67
CA ASP A 163 20.03 45.00 27.92
C ASP A 163 19.99 44.36 26.52
N ALA A 164 21.14 44.29 25.83
CA ALA A 164 21.27 43.62 24.54
C ALA A 164 20.99 42.11 24.62
N ALA A 165 21.48 41.42 25.65
CA ALA A 165 21.22 40.00 25.86
C ALA A 165 19.73 39.73 26.17
N SER A 166 19.09 40.61 26.94
CA SER A 166 17.66 40.52 27.26
C SER A 166 16.78 40.72 26.02
N ALA A 167 17.14 41.68 25.16
CA ALA A 167 16.47 41.85 23.86
C ALA A 167 16.65 40.62 22.96
N ALA A 168 17.85 40.01 22.95
CA ALA A 168 18.08 38.78 22.21
C ALA A 168 17.20 37.61 22.71
N VAL A 169 16.99 37.47 24.03
CA VAL A 169 16.06 36.46 24.58
C VAL A 169 14.64 36.68 24.05
N ALA A 170 14.13 37.92 24.08
CA ALA A 170 12.80 38.23 23.59
C ALA A 170 12.63 37.90 22.10
N ASP A 171 13.63 38.24 21.27
CA ASP A 171 13.63 37.91 19.84
C ASP A 171 13.65 36.38 19.60
N ARG A 172 14.47 35.64 20.36
CA ARG A 172 14.55 34.17 20.21
C ARG A 172 13.29 33.47 20.71
N GLN A 173 12.65 33.99 21.76
CA GLN A 173 11.36 33.49 22.21
C GLN A 173 10.30 33.67 21.11
N ALA A 174 10.21 34.87 20.52
CA ALA A 174 9.25 35.12 19.45
C ALA A 174 9.49 34.23 18.21
N GLN A 175 10.75 33.94 17.88
CA GLN A 175 11.09 32.99 16.83
C GLN A 175 10.66 31.56 17.18
N ALA A 176 10.94 31.09 18.40
CA ALA A 176 10.52 29.77 18.86
C ALA A 176 8.99 29.60 18.82
N ASP A 177 8.25 30.61 19.29
CA ASP A 177 6.78 30.62 19.26
C ASP A 177 6.23 30.60 17.82
N ALA A 178 6.86 31.33 16.89
CA ALA A 178 6.46 31.35 15.49
C ALA A 178 6.67 29.99 14.80
N VAL A 179 7.80 29.32 15.05
CA VAL A 179 8.04 27.97 14.50
C VAL A 179 7.06 26.96 15.13
N ALA A 180 6.77 27.07 16.42
CA ALA A 180 5.78 26.21 17.08
C ALA A 180 4.37 26.37 16.48
N ALA A 181 3.94 27.59 16.17
CA ALA A 181 2.67 27.84 15.50
C ALA A 181 2.60 27.21 14.10
N GLN A 182 3.69 27.32 13.32
CA GLN A 182 3.78 26.67 12.00
C GLN A 182 3.68 25.15 12.07
N VAL A 183 4.27 24.53 13.10
CA VAL A 183 4.11 23.09 13.35
C VAL A 183 2.65 22.74 13.62
N GLY A 184 1.95 23.52 14.45
CA GLY A 184 0.53 23.32 14.72
C GLY A 184 -0.36 23.41 13.47
N ASP A 185 -0.08 24.37 12.57
CA ASP A 185 -0.80 24.51 11.30
C ASP A 185 -0.55 23.30 10.37
N LEU A 186 0.70 22.81 10.31
CA LEU A 186 1.07 21.62 9.53
C LEU A 186 0.45 20.34 10.10
N GLU A 187 0.37 20.20 11.42
CA GLU A 187 -0.33 19.07 12.07
C GLU A 187 -1.84 19.08 11.76
N ALA A 188 -2.47 20.26 11.76
CA ALA A 188 -3.87 20.41 11.35
C ALA A 188 -4.07 20.07 9.86
N ALA A 189 -3.15 20.50 8.99
CA ALA A 189 -3.18 20.16 7.57
C ALA A 189 -2.99 18.65 7.34
N ALA A 190 -2.08 18.01 8.07
CA ALA A 190 -1.85 16.56 8.01
C ALA A 190 -3.10 15.77 8.42
N THR A 191 -3.79 16.23 9.47
CA THR A 191 -5.06 15.65 9.92
C THR A 191 -6.13 15.77 8.84
N ALA A 192 -6.29 16.94 8.25
CA ALA A 192 -7.30 17.17 7.20
C ALA A 192 -7.05 16.32 5.94
N VAL A 193 -5.78 16.16 5.52
CA VAL A 193 -5.43 15.30 4.37
C VAL A 193 -5.71 13.83 4.71
N THR A 194 -5.46 13.41 5.95
CA THR A 194 -5.76 12.06 6.42
C THR A 194 -7.26 11.78 6.37
N ASP A 195 -8.10 12.70 6.87
CA ASP A 195 -9.56 12.57 6.83
C ASP A 195 -10.09 12.46 5.38
N GLN A 196 -9.52 13.25 4.46
CA GLN A 196 -9.87 13.19 3.03
C GLN A 196 -9.50 11.84 2.41
N LEU A 197 -8.30 11.33 2.74
CA LEU A 197 -7.84 10.03 2.28
C LEU A 197 -8.70 8.89 2.84
N GLU A 198 -9.04 8.91 4.12
CA GLU A 198 -9.97 7.95 4.74
C GLU A 198 -11.36 7.98 4.07
N GLY A 199 -11.87 9.18 3.76
CA GLY A 199 -13.12 9.34 3.03
C GLY A 199 -13.09 8.70 1.63
N ALA A 200 -12.01 8.92 0.89
CA ALA A 200 -11.80 8.33 -0.44
C ALA A 200 -11.65 6.81 -0.37
N LEU A 201 -10.85 6.29 0.56
CA LEU A 201 -10.67 4.85 0.78
C LEU A 201 -11.97 4.17 1.19
N GLY A 202 -12.75 4.78 2.08
CA GLY A 202 -14.06 4.26 2.45
C GLY A 202 -15.03 4.18 1.27
N ALA A 203 -14.91 5.07 0.27
CA ALA A 203 -15.70 4.97 -0.96
C ALA A 203 -15.26 3.80 -1.84
N VAL A 204 -13.94 3.61 -1.98
CA VAL A 204 -13.34 2.47 -2.72
C VAL A 204 -13.72 1.14 -2.08
N ASP A 205 -13.63 1.02 -0.74
CA ASP A 205 -14.00 -0.20 -0.01
C ASP A 205 -15.48 -0.57 -0.21
N ARG A 206 -16.37 0.43 -0.18
CA ARG A 206 -17.80 0.22 -0.46
C ARG A 206 -18.04 -0.24 -1.89
N GLN A 207 -17.33 0.33 -2.86
CA GLN A 207 -17.42 -0.10 -4.26
C GLN A 207 -16.89 -1.52 -4.45
N LEU A 208 -15.75 -1.87 -3.84
CA LEU A 208 -15.18 -3.21 -3.91
C LEU A 208 -16.11 -4.25 -3.27
N ALA A 209 -16.66 -3.95 -2.09
CA ALA A 209 -17.64 -4.81 -1.42
C ALA A 209 -18.91 -5.01 -2.28
N GLN A 210 -19.37 -3.96 -2.96
CA GLN A 210 -20.49 -4.06 -3.90
C GLN A 210 -20.15 -4.97 -5.08
N LEU A 211 -18.99 -4.78 -5.73
CA LEU A 211 -18.55 -5.61 -6.85
C LEU A 211 -18.39 -7.08 -6.46
N GLN A 212 -17.88 -7.36 -5.25
CA GLN A 212 -17.78 -8.73 -4.72
C GLN A 212 -19.17 -9.36 -4.50
N ALA A 213 -20.12 -8.60 -3.95
CA ALA A 213 -21.48 -9.07 -3.75
C ALA A 213 -22.21 -9.36 -5.08
N GLU A 214 -22.04 -8.47 -6.06
CA GLU A 214 -22.55 -8.68 -7.43
C GLU A 214 -21.93 -9.93 -8.06
N GLN A 215 -20.63 -10.14 -7.89
CA GLN A 215 -19.93 -11.32 -8.41
C GLN A 215 -20.45 -12.64 -7.78
N VAL A 216 -20.71 -12.64 -6.47
CA VAL A 216 -21.31 -13.80 -5.78
C VAL A 216 -22.71 -14.09 -6.33
N GLN A 217 -23.51 -13.04 -6.57
CA GLN A 217 -24.85 -13.19 -7.14
C GLN A 217 -24.81 -13.79 -8.56
N VAL A 218 -23.89 -13.32 -9.42
CA VAL A 218 -23.68 -13.87 -10.77
C VAL A 218 -23.29 -15.34 -10.68
N ASN A 219 -22.32 -15.70 -9.83
CA ASN A 219 -21.89 -17.08 -9.65
C ASN A 219 -23.07 -18.00 -9.25
N GLN A 220 -23.88 -17.57 -8.28
CA GLN A 220 -25.04 -18.34 -7.81
C GLN A 220 -26.11 -18.52 -8.88
N GLN A 221 -26.42 -17.45 -9.63
CA GLN A 221 -27.41 -17.50 -10.71
C GLN A 221 -26.96 -18.43 -11.84
N THR A 222 -25.69 -18.37 -12.21
CA THR A 222 -25.12 -19.21 -13.25
C THR A 222 -25.09 -20.68 -12.84
N ALA A 223 -24.71 -21.00 -11.59
CA ALA A 223 -24.78 -22.36 -11.06
C ALA A 223 -26.22 -22.90 -11.06
N ALA A 224 -27.20 -22.08 -10.67
CA ALA A 224 -28.61 -22.46 -10.71
C ALA A 224 -29.13 -22.67 -12.15
N ALA A 225 -28.72 -21.84 -13.10
CA ALA A 225 -29.08 -21.98 -14.50
C ALA A 225 -28.49 -23.27 -15.10
N TRP A 226 -27.25 -23.60 -14.75
CA TRP A 226 -26.62 -24.86 -15.15
C TRP A 226 -27.36 -26.08 -14.58
N GLN A 227 -27.71 -26.06 -13.29
CA GLN A 227 -28.50 -27.14 -12.68
C GLN A 227 -29.86 -27.32 -13.38
N SER A 228 -30.54 -26.22 -13.73
CA SER A 228 -31.80 -26.27 -14.49
C SER A 228 -31.63 -26.93 -15.86
N TYR A 229 -30.51 -26.70 -16.55
CA TYR A 229 -30.20 -27.40 -17.80
C TYR A 229 -30.02 -28.91 -17.59
N VAL A 230 -29.29 -29.32 -16.55
CA VAL A 230 -29.11 -30.74 -16.20
C VAL A 230 -30.44 -31.42 -15.83
N ASP A 231 -31.30 -30.72 -15.09
CA ASP A 231 -32.64 -31.19 -14.75
C ASP A 231 -33.53 -31.35 -15.98
N GLN A 232 -33.43 -30.44 -16.96
CA GLN A 232 -34.14 -30.55 -18.23
C GLN A 232 -33.72 -31.78 -19.04
N LEU A 233 -32.43 -32.13 -19.07
CA LEU A 233 -31.94 -33.37 -19.68
C LEU A 233 -32.51 -34.61 -18.97
N THR A 234 -32.54 -34.59 -17.65
CA THR A 234 -33.09 -35.68 -16.84
C THR A 234 -34.59 -35.86 -17.07
N ALA A 235 -35.37 -34.77 -17.01
CA ALA A 235 -36.80 -34.75 -17.29
C ALA A 235 -37.09 -35.13 -18.76
N ALA A 236 -36.13 -34.91 -19.65
CA ALA A 236 -36.18 -35.34 -21.03
C ALA A 236 -35.99 -36.84 -21.23
N GLY A 237 -35.56 -37.58 -20.21
CA GLY A 237 -35.14 -38.98 -20.34
C GLY A 237 -33.85 -39.13 -21.14
N VAL A 238 -33.04 -38.07 -21.23
CA VAL A 238 -31.78 -38.05 -21.98
C VAL A 238 -30.64 -38.21 -21.01
N GLY A 239 -30.03 -39.40 -21.00
CA GLY A 239 -28.69 -39.55 -20.46
C GLY A 239 -27.69 -38.95 -21.44
N PRO A 240 -26.84 -37.99 -21.03
CA PRO A 240 -25.78 -37.47 -21.90
C PRO A 240 -24.95 -38.63 -22.48
N PRO A 241 -24.78 -38.72 -23.81
CA PRO A 241 -23.96 -39.76 -24.41
C PRO A 241 -22.47 -39.47 -24.19
N ALA A 242 -21.62 -40.49 -24.22
CA ALA A 242 -20.17 -40.31 -24.17
C ALA A 242 -19.67 -39.47 -25.35
N ALA A 243 -18.59 -38.71 -25.15
CA ALA A 243 -18.00 -37.83 -26.17
C ALA A 243 -17.76 -38.55 -27.50
N ALA A 244 -17.28 -39.79 -27.45
CA ALA A 244 -17.04 -40.62 -28.63
C ALA A 244 -18.27 -40.79 -29.53
N ALA A 245 -19.49 -40.82 -28.97
CA ALA A 245 -20.73 -40.98 -29.72
C ALA A 245 -21.21 -39.70 -30.42
N LEU A 246 -20.63 -38.54 -30.07
CA LEU A 246 -21.00 -37.24 -30.65
C LEU A 246 -19.91 -36.66 -31.57
N ARG A 247 -18.72 -37.28 -31.65
CA ARG A 247 -17.57 -36.77 -32.40
C ARG A 247 -17.77 -36.69 -33.91
N ASP A 248 -18.52 -37.62 -34.50
CA ASP A 248 -18.74 -37.67 -35.95
C ASP A 248 -20.24 -37.71 -36.26
N PRO A 249 -20.89 -36.54 -36.39
CA PRO A 249 -22.30 -36.46 -36.76
C PRO A 249 -22.60 -37.06 -38.14
N ALA A 250 -21.62 -37.14 -39.04
CA ALA A 250 -21.79 -37.69 -40.39
C ALA A 250 -21.83 -39.23 -40.37
N ALA A 251 -21.12 -39.86 -39.44
CA ALA A 251 -21.22 -41.30 -39.17
C ALA A 251 -22.53 -41.72 -38.48
N GLY A 252 -23.28 -40.75 -37.94
CA GLY A 252 -24.58 -40.95 -37.31
C GLY A 252 -24.55 -40.67 -35.80
N LEU A 253 -25.70 -40.23 -35.28
CA LEU A 253 -25.88 -39.88 -33.87
C LEU A 253 -26.77 -40.92 -33.14
N PRO A 254 -26.71 -40.98 -31.79
CA PRO A 254 -27.65 -41.77 -31.01
C PRO A 254 -29.11 -41.48 -31.36
N ALA A 255 -29.97 -42.50 -31.25
CA ALA A 255 -31.36 -42.42 -31.67
C ALA A 255 -32.11 -41.25 -31.01
N GLY A 256 -32.83 -40.47 -31.81
CA GLY A 256 -33.60 -39.30 -31.35
C GLY A 256 -32.81 -38.00 -31.28
N LEU A 257 -31.48 -38.05 -31.42
CA LEU A 257 -30.64 -36.86 -31.51
C LEU A 257 -30.43 -36.45 -32.97
N VAL A 258 -30.32 -35.15 -33.19
CA VAL A 258 -29.96 -34.56 -34.50
C VAL A 258 -28.73 -33.66 -34.34
N PRO A 259 -27.99 -33.36 -35.42
CA PRO A 259 -26.80 -32.53 -35.31
C PRO A 259 -27.11 -31.09 -34.89
N VAL A 260 -26.18 -30.47 -34.17
CA VAL A 260 -26.15 -29.01 -33.99
C VAL A 260 -25.56 -28.39 -35.25
N GLY A 261 -26.20 -27.34 -35.77
CA GLY A 261 -25.71 -26.62 -36.95
C GLY A 261 -24.49 -25.76 -36.61
N GLY A 262 -23.44 -25.86 -37.39
CA GLY A 262 -22.25 -25.01 -37.31
C GLY A 262 -22.38 -23.76 -38.16
N SER A 263 -21.56 -22.76 -37.85
CA SER A 263 -21.48 -21.46 -38.53
C SER A 263 -21.14 -21.57 -40.02
N THR A 264 -20.47 -22.65 -40.42
CA THR A 264 -20.13 -22.97 -41.82
C THR A 264 -21.23 -23.74 -42.56
N GLY A 265 -22.36 -24.04 -41.91
CA GLY A 265 -23.44 -24.88 -42.42
C GLY A 265 -23.21 -26.39 -42.28
N ALA A 266 -22.04 -26.81 -41.79
CA ALA A 266 -21.75 -28.20 -41.44
C ALA A 266 -22.29 -28.57 -40.05
N ALA A 267 -22.45 -29.87 -39.77
CA ALA A 267 -22.76 -30.33 -38.43
C ALA A 267 -21.57 -30.12 -37.47
N GLN A 268 -21.83 -29.63 -36.26
CA GLN A 268 -20.78 -29.46 -35.25
C GLN A 268 -20.40 -30.80 -34.61
N PRO A 269 -19.12 -31.18 -34.60
CA PRO A 269 -18.66 -32.37 -33.88
C PRO A 269 -18.66 -32.12 -32.36
N GLY A 270 -18.95 -33.17 -31.59
CA GLY A 270 -18.90 -33.13 -30.13
C GLY A 270 -20.16 -32.57 -29.46
N ALA A 271 -21.26 -32.36 -30.21
CA ALA A 271 -22.55 -31.95 -29.67
C ALA A 271 -23.71 -32.47 -30.53
N ALA A 272 -24.88 -32.60 -29.91
CA ALA A 272 -26.13 -32.91 -30.58
C ALA A 272 -27.28 -32.11 -29.98
N GLN A 273 -28.47 -32.21 -30.57
CA GLN A 273 -29.67 -31.61 -30.02
C GLN A 273 -30.82 -32.61 -30.07
N LEU A 274 -31.71 -32.56 -29.08
CA LEU A 274 -32.97 -33.29 -29.06
C LEU A 274 -34.09 -32.37 -29.58
N PRO A 275 -34.69 -32.65 -30.75
CA PRO A 275 -35.79 -31.85 -31.27
C PRO A 275 -37.00 -31.89 -30.34
N ARG A 276 -37.40 -30.72 -29.82
CA ARG A 276 -38.61 -30.55 -28.99
C ARG A 276 -39.34 -29.27 -29.40
N ARG A 277 -40.61 -29.17 -28.99
CA ARG A 277 -41.40 -27.93 -29.09
C ARG A 277 -41.50 -27.30 -27.71
N PRO A 278 -41.33 -25.97 -27.57
CA PRO A 278 -41.07 -24.98 -28.63
C PRO A 278 -39.60 -24.87 -29.08
N SER A 279 -38.64 -25.40 -28.31
CA SER A 279 -37.19 -25.31 -28.60
C SER A 279 -36.51 -26.67 -28.54
N SER A 280 -35.47 -26.87 -29.36
CA SER A 280 -34.56 -28.01 -29.25
C SER A 280 -33.72 -27.90 -27.97
N LEU A 281 -33.49 -29.04 -27.32
CA LEU A 281 -32.62 -29.11 -26.14
C LEU A 281 -31.20 -29.49 -26.59
N LEU A 282 -30.20 -28.69 -26.22
CA LEU A 282 -28.78 -29.02 -26.46
C LEU A 282 -28.41 -30.27 -25.66
N VAL A 283 -27.67 -31.19 -26.28
CA VAL A 283 -27.17 -32.42 -25.66
C VAL A 283 -25.65 -32.44 -25.82
N LEU A 284 -24.98 -32.17 -24.71
CA LEU A 284 -23.52 -32.20 -24.58
C LEU A 284 -23.03 -33.60 -24.20
N PRO A 285 -21.73 -33.92 -24.42
CA PRO A 285 -21.11 -35.13 -23.93
C PRO A 285 -21.26 -35.29 -22.40
N ALA A 286 -21.36 -36.53 -21.93
CA ALA A 286 -21.38 -36.84 -20.49
C ALA A 286 -20.17 -36.26 -19.75
N GLU A 287 -19.00 -36.35 -20.36
CA GLU A 287 -17.75 -35.83 -19.84
C GLU A 287 -17.79 -34.30 -19.73
N THR A 288 -18.35 -33.61 -20.72
CA THR A 288 -18.53 -32.15 -20.68
C THR A 288 -19.52 -31.73 -19.60
N VAL A 289 -20.66 -32.43 -19.48
CA VAL A 289 -21.65 -32.13 -18.44
C VAL A 289 -21.05 -32.34 -17.05
N ALA A 290 -20.29 -33.41 -16.84
CA ALA A 290 -19.61 -33.68 -15.57
C ALA A 290 -18.54 -32.62 -15.24
N ALA A 291 -17.71 -32.23 -16.22
CA ALA A 291 -16.65 -31.24 -16.03
C ALA A 291 -17.20 -29.87 -15.66
N VAL A 292 -18.19 -29.36 -16.40
CA VAL A 292 -18.82 -28.07 -16.09
C VAL A 292 -19.54 -28.13 -14.74
N SER A 293 -20.21 -29.25 -14.42
CA SER A 293 -20.86 -29.42 -13.11
C SER A 293 -19.85 -29.39 -11.94
N ALA A 294 -18.68 -30.01 -12.11
CA ALA A 294 -17.60 -29.95 -11.12
C ALA A 294 -17.08 -28.51 -10.96
N ALA A 295 -16.80 -27.83 -12.08
CA ALA A 295 -16.33 -26.45 -12.04
C ALA A 295 -17.33 -25.49 -11.37
N MET A 296 -18.64 -25.72 -11.51
CA MET A 296 -19.68 -24.94 -10.83
C MET A 296 -19.61 -25.11 -9.30
N THR A 297 -19.17 -26.27 -8.79
CA THR A 297 -18.98 -26.48 -7.34
C THR A 297 -17.74 -25.78 -6.80
N ASP A 298 -16.80 -25.42 -7.68
CA ASP A 298 -15.57 -24.72 -7.33
C ASP A 298 -15.74 -23.18 -7.31
N LEU A 299 -16.89 -22.65 -7.73
CA LEU A 299 -17.16 -21.21 -7.73
C LEU A 299 -16.99 -20.60 -6.33
N GLY A 300 -16.19 -19.55 -6.25
CA GLY A 300 -15.83 -18.87 -5.00
C GLY A 300 -14.60 -19.44 -4.30
N LEU A 301 -14.03 -20.56 -4.75
CA LEU A 301 -12.75 -21.04 -4.23
C LEU A 301 -11.62 -20.07 -4.59
N PRO A 302 -10.59 -19.91 -3.73
CA PRO A 302 -9.48 -19.01 -3.99
C PRO A 302 -8.71 -19.33 -5.27
N PHE A 303 -8.28 -18.28 -5.98
CA PHE A 303 -7.24 -18.39 -7.00
C PHE A 303 -5.86 -18.33 -6.32
N ALA A 304 -4.93 -19.19 -6.75
CA ALA A 304 -3.52 -19.07 -6.38
C ALA A 304 -2.62 -19.57 -7.52
N PRO A 305 -1.59 -18.80 -7.94
CA PRO A 305 -0.68 -19.21 -9.01
C PRO A 305 -0.01 -20.55 -8.71
N GLY A 306 -0.04 -21.48 -9.67
CA GLY A 306 0.62 -22.79 -9.58
C GLY A 306 -0.05 -23.80 -8.64
N THR A 307 -1.28 -23.54 -8.17
CA THR A 307 -2.05 -24.47 -7.33
C THR A 307 -3.01 -25.31 -8.16
N SER A 308 -3.34 -26.52 -7.72
CA SER A 308 -4.13 -27.50 -8.50
C SER A 308 -5.30 -28.13 -7.75
N GLY A 309 -5.81 -27.46 -6.72
CA GLY A 309 -6.94 -27.89 -5.91
C GLY A 309 -6.58 -28.78 -4.72
N PRO A 310 -7.55 -29.09 -3.85
CA PRO A 310 -8.94 -28.63 -3.90
C PRO A 310 -9.15 -27.27 -3.19
N GLU A 311 -8.15 -26.74 -2.50
CA GLU A 311 -8.28 -25.52 -1.67
C GLU A 311 -8.11 -24.23 -2.47
N SER A 312 -7.42 -24.29 -3.61
CA SER A 312 -7.24 -23.19 -4.54
C SER A 312 -6.82 -23.69 -5.92
N PHE A 313 -7.08 -22.90 -6.94
CA PHE A 313 -6.76 -23.25 -8.33
C PHE A 313 -6.01 -22.13 -9.03
N ASP A 314 -5.17 -22.50 -10.00
CA ASP A 314 -4.79 -21.64 -11.11
C ASP A 314 -5.73 -21.90 -12.31
N CYS A 315 -5.62 -21.06 -13.34
CA CYS A 315 -6.54 -21.11 -14.48
C CYS A 315 -6.45 -22.41 -15.29
N GLY A 316 -5.25 -22.97 -15.47
CA GLY A 316 -5.07 -24.21 -16.23
C GLY A 316 -5.41 -25.45 -15.40
N SER A 317 -5.05 -25.43 -14.12
CA SER A 317 -5.29 -26.53 -13.20
C SER A 317 -6.77 -26.70 -12.84
N LEU A 318 -7.56 -25.61 -12.80
CA LEU A 318 -9.01 -25.69 -12.70
C LEU A 318 -9.59 -26.50 -13.88
N VAL A 319 -9.16 -26.17 -15.10
CA VAL A 319 -9.59 -26.88 -16.32
C VAL A 319 -9.17 -28.34 -16.26
N GLN A 320 -7.92 -28.61 -15.90
CA GLN A 320 -7.40 -29.97 -15.73
C GLN A 320 -8.19 -30.77 -14.70
N ALA A 321 -8.48 -30.19 -13.53
CA ALA A 321 -9.20 -30.85 -12.45
C ALA A 321 -10.65 -31.18 -12.87
N ALA A 322 -11.36 -30.19 -13.44
CA ALA A 322 -12.74 -30.35 -13.89
C ALA A 322 -12.87 -31.48 -14.94
N TYR A 323 -12.01 -31.46 -15.96
CA TYR A 323 -12.03 -32.48 -17.02
C TYR A 323 -11.44 -33.83 -16.60
N GLY A 324 -10.44 -33.83 -15.72
CA GLY A 324 -9.85 -35.03 -15.15
C GLY A 324 -10.87 -35.82 -14.32
N ALA A 325 -11.67 -35.14 -13.51
CA ALA A 325 -12.80 -35.74 -12.78
C ALA A 325 -13.86 -36.34 -13.72
N ALA A 326 -13.97 -35.80 -14.93
CA ALA A 326 -14.88 -36.26 -15.98
C ALA A 326 -14.28 -37.33 -16.91
N GLY A 327 -13.04 -37.77 -16.68
CA GLY A 327 -12.37 -38.81 -17.45
C GLY A 327 -11.65 -38.33 -18.73
N ILE A 328 -11.50 -37.02 -18.93
CA ILE A 328 -10.70 -36.44 -20.01
C ILE A 328 -9.37 -35.95 -19.43
N SER A 329 -8.27 -36.61 -19.79
CA SER A 329 -6.93 -36.20 -19.38
C SER A 329 -6.46 -34.99 -20.18
N LEU A 330 -6.31 -33.85 -19.50
CA LEU A 330 -5.80 -32.60 -20.06
C LEU A 330 -4.46 -32.20 -19.42
N PRO A 331 -3.59 -31.46 -20.14
CA PRO A 331 -2.39 -30.87 -19.55
C PRO A 331 -2.74 -29.80 -18.50
N ALA A 332 -1.78 -29.46 -17.64
CA ALA A 332 -2.01 -28.59 -16.50
C ALA A 332 -1.92 -27.10 -16.84
N THR A 333 -1.10 -26.73 -17.84
CA THR A 333 -0.79 -25.32 -18.12
C THR A 333 -1.68 -24.73 -19.21
N GLN A 334 -1.98 -23.43 -19.12
CA GLN A 334 -2.76 -22.72 -20.15
C GLN A 334 -2.14 -22.85 -21.56
N GLY A 335 -0.80 -22.84 -21.64
CA GLY A 335 -0.07 -22.96 -22.91
C GLY A 335 -0.22 -24.33 -23.54
N GLU A 336 -0.09 -25.40 -22.76
CA GLU A 336 -0.27 -26.77 -23.28
C GLU A 336 -1.73 -27.05 -23.66
N LEU A 337 -2.68 -26.52 -22.89
CA LEU A 337 -4.11 -26.56 -23.21
C LEU A 337 -4.37 -25.89 -24.57
N PHE A 338 -3.82 -24.69 -24.78
CA PHE A 338 -3.94 -23.99 -26.07
C PHE A 338 -3.31 -24.79 -27.21
N ALA A 339 -2.11 -25.33 -26.98
CA ALA A 339 -1.35 -26.03 -28.01
C ALA A 339 -2.05 -27.30 -28.51
N THR A 340 -2.74 -28.02 -27.62
CA THR A 340 -3.21 -29.40 -27.89
C THR A 340 -4.73 -29.55 -28.04
N THR A 341 -5.53 -28.57 -27.62
CA THR A 341 -6.99 -28.64 -27.74
C THR A 341 -7.44 -28.40 -29.19
N GLU A 342 -8.40 -29.21 -29.67
CA GLU A 342 -8.96 -29.08 -31.02
C GLU A 342 -9.75 -27.76 -31.16
N PRO A 343 -9.43 -26.89 -32.14
CA PRO A 343 -10.03 -25.57 -32.25
C PRO A 343 -11.49 -25.60 -32.72
N VAL A 344 -12.28 -24.66 -32.21
CA VAL A 344 -13.66 -24.41 -32.61
C VAL A 344 -13.81 -22.96 -33.05
N ALA A 345 -14.66 -22.71 -34.05
CA ALA A 345 -14.94 -21.35 -34.49
C ALA A 345 -15.65 -20.57 -33.37
N PRO A 346 -15.35 -19.27 -33.15
CA PRO A 346 -16.01 -18.49 -32.09
C PRO A 346 -17.54 -18.50 -32.13
N ALA A 347 -18.13 -18.56 -33.33
CA ALA A 347 -19.59 -18.65 -33.51
C ALA A 347 -20.19 -20.02 -33.13
N ASP A 348 -19.36 -21.04 -32.97
CA ASP A 348 -19.73 -22.43 -32.66
C ASP A 348 -19.37 -22.83 -31.22
N VAL A 349 -19.07 -21.84 -30.36
CA VAL A 349 -18.78 -22.06 -28.95
C VAL A 349 -19.97 -22.67 -28.23
N LEU A 350 -19.70 -23.71 -27.45
CA LEU A 350 -20.68 -24.42 -26.64
C LEU A 350 -20.22 -24.47 -25.17
N PRO A 351 -21.16 -24.68 -24.23
CA PRO A 351 -20.80 -24.86 -22.83
C PRO A 351 -19.80 -26.02 -22.69
N GLY A 352 -18.70 -25.76 -21.97
CA GLY A 352 -17.58 -26.68 -21.81
C GLY A 352 -16.37 -26.38 -22.69
N ASP A 353 -16.52 -25.68 -23.81
CA ASP A 353 -15.36 -25.32 -24.63
C ASP A 353 -14.37 -24.45 -23.84
N LEU A 354 -13.07 -24.61 -24.07
CA LEU A 354 -12.03 -23.79 -23.45
C LEU A 354 -11.88 -22.49 -24.23
N VAL A 355 -11.94 -21.36 -23.55
CA VAL A 355 -11.68 -20.04 -24.13
C VAL A 355 -10.30 -19.57 -23.69
N PHE A 356 -9.46 -19.25 -24.65
CA PHE A 356 -8.11 -18.75 -24.45
C PHE A 356 -8.09 -17.25 -24.72
N LEU A 357 -7.71 -16.47 -23.71
CA LEU A 357 -7.65 -15.01 -23.80
C LEU A 357 -6.22 -14.50 -23.96
N GLY A 358 -6.08 -13.31 -24.53
CA GLY A 358 -4.80 -12.64 -24.69
C GLY A 358 -4.86 -11.44 -25.65
N THR A 359 -3.76 -10.69 -25.73
CA THR A 359 -3.62 -9.56 -26.66
C THR A 359 -2.42 -9.76 -27.57
N PRO A 360 -2.30 -9.02 -28.70
CA PRO A 360 -1.10 -9.06 -29.53
C PRO A 360 0.20 -8.77 -28.77
N GLU A 361 0.13 -7.92 -27.75
CA GLU A 361 1.27 -7.49 -26.93
C GLU A 361 1.61 -8.52 -25.85
N SER A 362 0.62 -9.03 -25.12
CA SER A 362 0.82 -9.93 -23.97
C SER A 362 0.93 -11.40 -24.34
N GLY A 363 0.47 -11.79 -25.52
CA GLY A 363 0.32 -13.19 -25.91
C GLY A 363 -0.82 -13.87 -25.14
N LEU A 364 -0.75 -15.21 -25.00
CA LEU A 364 -1.71 -15.97 -24.21
C LEU A 364 -1.64 -15.56 -22.74
N SER A 365 -2.77 -15.11 -22.20
CA SER A 365 -2.85 -14.53 -20.86
C SER A 365 -3.71 -15.31 -19.87
N HIS A 366 -4.72 -16.04 -20.35
CA HIS A 366 -5.69 -16.72 -19.49
C HIS A 366 -6.43 -17.84 -20.23
N VAL A 367 -6.99 -18.79 -19.46
CA VAL A 367 -7.89 -19.84 -19.94
C VAL A 367 -9.05 -20.03 -18.97
N GLY A 368 -10.21 -20.42 -19.49
CA GLY A 368 -11.33 -20.92 -18.69
C GLY A 368 -12.37 -21.64 -19.54
N ILE A 369 -13.48 -22.01 -18.92
CA ILE A 369 -14.51 -22.88 -19.48
C ILE A 369 -15.70 -22.02 -19.93
N ALA A 370 -16.00 -22.00 -21.23
CA ALA A 370 -17.18 -21.34 -21.78
C ALA A 370 -18.45 -21.91 -21.15
N LEU A 371 -19.38 -21.02 -20.80
CA LEU A 371 -20.71 -21.39 -20.34
C LEU A 371 -21.77 -21.06 -21.40
N ASP A 372 -21.50 -20.02 -22.19
CA ASP A 372 -22.27 -19.56 -23.33
C ASP A 372 -21.36 -18.68 -24.22
N PRO A 373 -21.84 -18.11 -25.34
CA PRO A 373 -21.00 -17.26 -26.21
C PRO A 373 -20.50 -15.96 -25.59
N GLN A 374 -20.93 -15.60 -24.38
CA GLN A 374 -20.65 -14.34 -23.70
C GLN A 374 -20.01 -14.53 -22.34
N THR A 375 -20.05 -15.73 -21.74
CA THR A 375 -19.54 -15.97 -20.39
C THR A 375 -18.65 -17.20 -20.28
N MET A 376 -17.69 -17.14 -19.35
CA MET A 376 -16.82 -18.24 -18.97
C MET A 376 -16.70 -18.35 -17.45
N LEU A 377 -16.43 -19.57 -16.99
CA LEU A 377 -16.00 -19.88 -15.63
C LEU A 377 -14.48 -20.05 -15.63
N ALA A 378 -13.79 -19.33 -14.74
CA ALA A 378 -12.33 -19.40 -14.65
C ALA A 378 -11.81 -19.11 -13.25
N ALA A 379 -10.64 -19.67 -12.91
CA ALA A 379 -9.85 -19.22 -11.77
C ALA A 379 -9.08 -17.96 -12.19
N ASP A 380 -9.61 -16.78 -11.84
CA ASP A 380 -9.12 -15.49 -12.35
C ASP A 380 -8.24 -14.80 -11.30
N GLY A 381 -7.00 -14.51 -11.68
CA GLY A 381 -6.03 -13.86 -10.81
C GLY A 381 -6.41 -12.46 -10.38
N ARG A 382 -7.20 -11.72 -11.18
CA ARG A 382 -7.69 -10.38 -10.84
C ARG A 382 -8.83 -10.44 -9.84
N ALA A 383 -9.66 -11.47 -9.94
CA ALA A 383 -10.76 -11.72 -9.02
C ALA A 383 -10.29 -12.36 -7.70
N GLY A 384 -9.11 -13.00 -7.71
CA GLY A 384 -8.60 -13.76 -6.57
C GLY A 384 -9.40 -15.03 -6.29
N ALA A 385 -10.26 -15.46 -7.20
CA ALA A 385 -11.17 -16.59 -7.00
C ALA A 385 -11.60 -17.25 -8.33
N VAL A 386 -12.21 -18.42 -8.21
CA VAL A 386 -12.98 -19.06 -9.28
C VAL A 386 -14.30 -18.32 -9.45
N VAL A 387 -14.50 -17.71 -10.63
CA VAL A 387 -15.62 -16.81 -10.89
C VAL A 387 -16.22 -17.02 -12.28
N VAL A 388 -17.47 -16.57 -12.45
CA VAL A 388 -18.08 -16.40 -13.77
C VAL A 388 -17.81 -14.98 -14.26
N ARG A 389 -17.28 -14.85 -15.47
CA ARG A 389 -16.93 -13.56 -16.07
C ARG A 389 -17.43 -13.47 -17.51
N THR A 390 -17.53 -12.25 -18.03
CA THR A 390 -17.77 -12.07 -19.47
C THR A 390 -16.53 -12.41 -20.28
N LEU A 391 -16.79 -12.82 -21.52
CA LEU A 391 -15.84 -13.04 -22.59
C LEU A 391 -15.57 -11.72 -23.33
N PRO A 392 -14.42 -11.07 -23.13
CA PRO A 392 -14.03 -9.92 -23.95
C PRO A 392 -13.71 -10.41 -25.37
N ALA A 393 -14.65 -10.21 -26.30
CA ALA A 393 -14.59 -10.77 -27.65
C ALA A 393 -13.35 -10.31 -28.43
N ASP A 394 -12.82 -9.13 -28.11
CA ASP A 394 -11.60 -8.54 -28.66
C ASP A 394 -10.30 -9.18 -28.12
N GLN A 395 -10.38 -9.96 -27.05
CA GLN A 395 -9.23 -10.64 -26.43
C GLN A 395 -9.27 -12.17 -26.61
N VAL A 396 -10.23 -12.72 -27.34
CA VAL A 396 -10.30 -14.16 -27.59
C VAL A 396 -9.24 -14.56 -28.64
N LEU A 397 -8.19 -15.24 -28.19
CA LEU A 397 -7.14 -15.80 -29.08
C LEU A 397 -7.57 -17.10 -29.73
N GLY A 398 -8.43 -17.88 -29.07
CA GLY A 398 -8.92 -19.14 -29.60
C GLY A 398 -9.94 -19.80 -28.67
N ILE A 399 -10.71 -20.72 -29.25
CA ILE A 399 -11.63 -21.59 -28.54
C ILE A 399 -11.27 -23.02 -28.90
N GLY A 400 -11.27 -23.93 -27.92
CA GLY A 400 -10.99 -25.34 -28.15
C GLY A 400 -12.00 -26.25 -27.45
N ARG A 401 -12.28 -27.42 -28.01
CA ARG A 401 -13.25 -28.38 -27.47
C ARG A 401 -12.58 -29.64 -26.92
N PRO A 402 -12.50 -29.82 -25.59
CA PRO A 402 -11.82 -30.97 -24.96
C PRO A 402 -12.45 -32.33 -25.26
N SER A 403 -13.73 -32.38 -25.65
CA SER A 403 -14.43 -33.63 -25.97
C SER A 403 -14.02 -34.23 -27.33
N LEU A 404 -13.34 -33.45 -28.17
CA LEU A 404 -12.75 -33.90 -29.43
C LEU A 404 -11.34 -34.47 -29.21
N PRO A 405 -10.83 -35.31 -30.13
CA PRO A 405 -9.45 -35.78 -30.06
C PRO A 405 -8.46 -34.61 -30.06
N PRO A 406 -7.37 -34.67 -29.26
CA PRO A 406 -6.38 -33.60 -29.24
C PRO A 406 -5.66 -33.49 -30.58
N ARG A 407 -5.25 -32.27 -30.93
CA ARG A 407 -4.40 -31.99 -32.09
C ARG A 407 -2.92 -32.14 -31.76
N ALA A 408 -2.10 -32.16 -32.81
CA ALA A 408 -0.67 -31.96 -32.66
C ALA A 408 -0.38 -30.57 -32.06
N ALA A 409 0.56 -30.50 -31.13
CA ALA A 409 0.91 -29.27 -30.43
C ALA A 409 1.30 -28.15 -31.40
N VAL A 410 0.69 -26.98 -31.24
CA VAL A 410 1.03 -25.77 -32.00
C VAL A 410 1.77 -24.75 -31.13
N PRO A 411 2.53 -23.81 -31.73
CA PRO A 411 3.15 -22.72 -30.99
C PRO A 411 2.13 -21.89 -30.20
N VAL A 412 2.49 -21.55 -28.96
CA VAL A 412 1.69 -20.70 -28.08
C VAL A 412 2.08 -19.23 -28.30
N PRO A 413 1.12 -18.30 -28.49
CA PRO A 413 1.42 -16.88 -28.56
C PRO A 413 2.11 -16.39 -27.28
N GLY A 414 3.31 -15.83 -27.41
CA GLY A 414 4.05 -15.21 -26.31
C GLY A 414 4.05 -13.68 -26.38
N PRO A 415 4.55 -13.00 -25.35
CA PRO A 415 4.59 -11.54 -25.32
C PRO A 415 5.52 -10.97 -26.40
N THR A 416 5.18 -9.79 -26.91
CA THR A 416 5.93 -9.07 -27.93
C THR A 416 6.30 -7.67 -27.45
N GLY A 417 7.25 -7.00 -28.13
CA GLY A 417 7.57 -5.59 -27.85
C GLY A 417 8.14 -5.29 -26.45
N GLY A 418 8.65 -6.31 -25.74
CA GLY A 418 9.13 -6.16 -24.35
C GLY A 418 8.03 -6.19 -23.29
N ALA A 419 6.78 -6.49 -23.68
CA ALA A 419 5.71 -6.76 -22.73
C ALA A 419 6.05 -7.95 -21.82
N LEU A 420 5.54 -7.90 -20.60
CA LEU A 420 5.66 -9.00 -19.67
C LEU A 420 4.65 -10.10 -20.02
N ALA A 421 5.02 -11.35 -19.75
CA ALA A 421 4.10 -12.46 -19.88
C ALA A 421 2.93 -12.28 -18.90
N VAL A 422 1.76 -12.81 -19.25
CA VAL A 422 0.59 -12.80 -18.36
C VAL A 422 0.16 -14.25 -18.16
N GLU A 423 -0.09 -14.63 -16.92
CA GLU A 423 -0.54 -15.96 -16.54
C GLU A 423 -1.78 -15.84 -15.66
N CYS A 424 -2.85 -16.50 -16.09
CA CYS A 424 -4.15 -16.43 -15.43
C CYS A 424 -4.69 -15.01 -15.20
N GLY A 425 -4.41 -14.10 -16.14
CA GLY A 425 -4.78 -12.69 -16.05
C GLY A 425 -3.84 -11.82 -15.21
N ASN A 426 -2.78 -12.37 -14.63
CA ASN A 426 -1.78 -11.66 -13.82
C ASN A 426 -0.43 -11.54 -14.54
N THR A 427 0.22 -10.38 -14.43
CA THR A 427 1.54 -10.15 -15.02
C THR A 427 2.62 -10.99 -14.33
N VAL A 428 3.40 -11.72 -15.11
CA VAL A 428 4.54 -12.54 -14.68
C VAL A 428 5.82 -11.74 -14.87
N TYR A 429 6.50 -11.44 -13.77
CA TYR A 429 7.76 -10.69 -13.76
C TYR A 429 8.99 -11.61 -13.89
N PRO A 430 10.07 -11.17 -14.54
CA PRO A 430 11.31 -11.94 -14.62
C PRO A 430 12.00 -12.04 -13.25
N ALA A 431 12.70 -13.15 -13.01
CA ALA A 431 13.46 -13.38 -11.76
C ALA A 431 14.56 -12.33 -11.48
N SER A 432 14.93 -11.53 -12.48
CA SER A 432 15.91 -10.43 -12.36
C SER A 432 15.31 -9.09 -11.92
N TYR A 433 14.05 -9.05 -11.50
CA TYR A 433 13.41 -7.85 -10.96
C TYR A 433 13.90 -7.58 -9.53
N ASP A 434 14.56 -6.44 -9.30
CA ASP A 434 15.51 -6.18 -8.20
C ASP A 434 14.92 -5.48 -6.96
N GLY A 435 13.60 -5.45 -6.81
CA GLY A 435 12.97 -5.03 -5.57
C GLY A 435 12.91 -3.51 -5.35
N SER A 436 12.50 -2.74 -6.37
CA SER A 436 11.99 -1.39 -6.10
C SER A 436 10.95 -1.46 -4.96
N ARG A 437 11.16 -0.64 -3.91
CA ARG A 437 10.33 -0.68 -2.68
C ARG A 437 8.86 -0.42 -2.99
N GLN A 438 8.59 0.40 -4.00
CA GLN A 438 7.30 0.47 -4.67
C GLN A 438 7.15 -0.65 -5.69
N TRP A 439 6.03 -1.38 -5.62
CA TRP A 439 5.69 -2.40 -6.59
C TRP A 439 4.17 -2.37 -6.88
N GLY A 440 3.80 -2.88 -8.05
CA GLY A 440 2.40 -3.02 -8.47
C GLY A 440 1.67 -1.71 -8.78
N GLY A 441 2.35 -0.56 -8.82
CA GLY A 441 1.72 0.75 -9.03
C GLY A 441 0.87 1.21 -7.84
N TYR A 442 0.96 0.52 -6.71
CA TYR A 442 0.20 0.84 -5.51
C TYR A 442 1.02 1.77 -4.59
N PRO A 443 0.34 2.64 -3.83
CA PRO A 443 0.93 3.39 -2.72
C PRO A 443 1.16 2.49 -1.50
N ASN A 444 2.07 2.91 -0.61
CA ASN A 444 2.42 2.16 0.59
C ASN A 444 1.20 2.01 1.52
N GLY A 445 0.91 0.78 1.93
CA GLY A 445 -0.23 0.46 2.76
C GLY A 445 -1.57 0.47 2.03
N LEU A 446 -1.58 0.71 0.71
CA LEU A 446 -2.79 0.71 -0.13
C LEU A 446 -2.72 -0.37 -1.22
N ILE A 447 -2.00 -1.44 -0.93
CA ILE A 447 -1.93 -2.63 -1.76
C ILE A 447 -3.20 -3.46 -1.50
N PRO A 448 -4.00 -3.77 -2.53
CA PRO A 448 -5.21 -4.55 -2.34
C PRO A 448 -4.86 -5.98 -1.93
N PRO A 449 -5.68 -6.65 -1.09
CA PRO A 449 -5.45 -8.04 -0.73
C PRO A 449 -5.32 -8.99 -1.93
N SER A 450 -5.95 -8.69 -3.07
CA SER A 450 -5.82 -9.45 -4.31
C SER A 450 -4.42 -9.36 -4.95
N ALA A 451 -3.64 -8.33 -4.64
CA ALA A 451 -2.25 -8.21 -5.05
C ALA A 451 -1.27 -8.83 -4.03
N LEU A 452 -1.75 -9.24 -2.85
CA LEU A 452 -0.96 -9.88 -1.81
C LEU A 452 -1.23 -11.38 -1.78
N CYS A 453 -0.24 -12.16 -1.35
CA CYS A 453 -0.41 -13.59 -1.17
C CYS A 453 -0.53 -13.94 0.33
N PRO A 454 -1.52 -14.76 0.71
CA PRO A 454 -1.68 -15.20 2.08
C PRO A 454 -0.52 -16.10 2.51
N LEU A 455 -0.13 -16.00 3.78
CA LEU A 455 0.92 -16.84 4.38
C LEU A 455 0.37 -18.18 4.89
N GLY A 456 -0.96 -18.33 4.96
CA GLY A 456 -1.62 -19.51 5.52
C GLY A 456 -1.69 -19.51 7.06
N VAL A 457 -1.37 -18.39 7.70
CA VAL A 457 -1.40 -18.23 9.17
C VAL A 457 -2.11 -16.92 9.55
N ALA A 458 -3.15 -17.04 10.38
CA ALA A 458 -3.85 -15.91 11.03
C ALA A 458 -4.23 -14.72 10.14
N GLY A 459 -4.49 -14.94 8.84
CA GLY A 459 -4.85 -13.86 7.90
C GLY A 459 -3.69 -12.97 7.45
N HIS A 460 -2.44 -13.33 7.79
CA HIS A 460 -1.26 -12.60 7.33
C HIS A 460 -1.03 -12.77 5.83
N ALA A 461 -0.53 -11.71 5.21
CA ALA A 461 -0.22 -11.66 3.79
C ALA A 461 1.03 -10.81 3.54
N LEU A 462 1.73 -11.10 2.45
CA LEU A 462 2.90 -10.35 1.97
C LEU A 462 2.84 -10.22 0.45
N ARG A 463 3.77 -9.45 -0.13
CA ARG A 463 4.08 -9.59 -1.57
C ARG A 463 4.36 -11.06 -1.88
N CYS A 464 3.92 -11.53 -3.04
CA CYS A 464 3.86 -12.97 -3.30
C CYS A 464 5.22 -13.71 -3.27
N ASP A 465 6.30 -13.05 -3.63
CA ASP A 465 7.68 -13.55 -3.49
C ASP A 465 8.11 -13.62 -2.02
N ALA A 466 7.90 -12.54 -1.26
CA ALA A 466 8.16 -12.50 0.18
C ALA A 466 7.32 -13.54 0.93
N ALA A 467 6.08 -13.79 0.50
CA ALA A 467 5.20 -14.82 1.04
C ALA A 467 5.75 -16.23 0.78
N ALA A 468 6.24 -16.51 -0.43
CA ALA A 468 6.86 -17.78 -0.76
C ALA A 468 8.15 -18.01 0.02
N ALA A 469 9.01 -17.00 0.09
CA ALA A 469 10.23 -16.99 0.89
C ALA A 469 9.94 -17.23 2.39
N TYR A 470 8.92 -16.56 2.94
CA TYR A 470 8.50 -16.75 4.34
C TYR A 470 8.07 -18.19 4.59
N ARG A 471 7.24 -18.78 3.72
CA ARG A 471 6.80 -20.17 3.88
C ARG A 471 7.97 -21.15 3.84
N ALA A 472 8.95 -20.94 2.95
CA ALA A 472 10.16 -21.75 2.89
C ALA A 472 11.02 -21.62 4.15
N MET A 473 11.24 -20.39 4.63
CA MET A 473 11.94 -20.12 5.89
C MET A 473 11.22 -20.78 7.07
N SER A 474 9.89 -20.68 7.13
CA SER A 474 9.06 -21.24 8.19
C SER A 474 9.11 -22.77 8.22
N ALA A 475 9.15 -23.43 7.06
CA ALA A 475 9.34 -24.88 6.98
C ALA A 475 10.73 -25.33 7.45
N ALA A 476 11.79 -24.59 7.08
CA ALA A 476 13.14 -24.85 7.53
C ALA A 476 13.29 -24.64 9.05
N TYR A 477 12.66 -23.60 9.58
CA TYR A 477 12.58 -23.33 11.01
C TYR A 477 11.83 -24.46 11.75
N ALA A 478 10.71 -24.93 11.21
CA ALA A 478 9.95 -26.05 11.78
C ALA A 478 10.77 -27.34 11.85
N SER A 479 11.66 -27.57 10.89
CA SER A 479 12.58 -28.71 10.94
C SER A 479 13.61 -28.62 12.09
N ALA A 480 13.93 -27.40 12.54
CA ALA A 480 14.86 -27.16 13.65
C ALA A 480 14.18 -27.15 15.03
N PHE A 481 12.95 -26.62 15.13
CA PHE A 481 12.30 -26.36 16.43
C PHE A 481 10.98 -27.12 16.63
N GLY A 482 10.49 -27.86 15.63
CA GLY A 482 9.27 -28.67 15.73
C GLY A 482 7.96 -27.90 15.55
N SER A 483 8.02 -26.59 15.31
CA SER A 483 6.85 -25.74 15.03
C SER A 483 7.19 -24.67 13.98
N PRO A 484 6.23 -24.24 13.14
CA PRO A 484 6.45 -23.15 12.18
C PRO A 484 6.79 -21.83 12.89
N VAL A 485 7.34 -20.88 12.13
CA VAL A 485 7.61 -19.52 12.61
C VAL A 485 6.32 -18.89 13.09
N CYS A 486 6.36 -18.34 14.30
CA CYS A 486 5.29 -17.55 14.89
C CYS A 486 5.36 -16.11 14.34
N ILE A 487 4.23 -15.55 13.95
CA ILE A 487 4.13 -14.21 13.36
C ILE A 487 3.05 -13.39 14.08
N THR A 488 3.34 -12.11 14.30
CA THR A 488 2.42 -11.13 14.92
C THR A 488 2.02 -10.01 13.97
N ASP A 489 2.86 -9.66 13.00
CA ASP A 489 2.53 -8.65 11.98
C ASP A 489 3.17 -8.97 10.63
N SER A 490 2.56 -8.48 9.56
CA SER A 490 2.95 -8.72 8.16
C SER A 490 2.65 -7.48 7.32
N TYR A 491 1.95 -7.60 6.19
CA TYR A 491 1.38 -6.43 5.52
C TYR A 491 0.52 -5.57 6.46
N ARG A 492 0.82 -4.27 6.51
CA ARG A 492 0.10 -3.28 7.31
C ARG A 492 -0.53 -2.24 6.39
N SER A 493 -1.86 -2.24 6.33
CA SER A 493 -2.61 -1.24 5.56
C SER A 493 -2.29 0.17 6.05
N TYR A 494 -2.53 1.17 5.21
CA TYR A 494 -2.29 2.57 5.53
C TYR A 494 -3.11 2.98 6.75
N ALA A 495 -4.39 2.59 6.83
CA ALA A 495 -5.24 2.82 7.99
C ALA A 495 -4.67 2.22 9.30
N SER A 496 -4.11 1.00 9.22
CA SER A 496 -3.44 0.38 10.36
C SER A 496 -2.13 1.09 10.72
N GLN A 497 -1.40 1.62 9.75
CA GLN A 497 -0.22 2.46 10.00
C GLN A 497 -0.62 3.75 10.70
N VAL A 498 -1.67 4.45 10.26
CA VAL A 498 -2.21 5.67 10.89
C VAL A 498 -2.61 5.38 12.33
N THR A 499 -3.38 4.31 12.55
CA THR A 499 -3.80 3.88 13.89
C THR A 499 -2.59 3.60 14.80
N LEU A 500 -1.60 2.87 14.30
CA LEU A 500 -0.39 2.53 15.06
C LEU A 500 0.45 3.78 15.36
N TYR A 501 0.59 4.69 14.39
CA TYR A 501 1.33 5.94 14.55
C TYR A 501 0.67 6.87 15.56
N GLY A 502 -0.67 7.00 15.53
CA GLY A 502 -1.41 7.77 16.53
C GLY A 502 -1.29 7.22 17.96
N GLN A 503 -1.14 5.90 18.10
CA GLN A 503 -0.96 5.25 19.41
C GLN A 503 0.49 5.27 19.92
N LYS A 504 1.47 5.13 19.02
CA LYS A 504 2.89 4.94 19.35
C LYS A 504 3.81 5.70 18.38
N PRO A 505 3.76 7.04 18.34
CA PRO A 505 4.46 7.84 17.34
C PRO A 505 5.99 7.76 17.41
N ALA A 506 6.55 7.37 18.58
CA ALA A 506 7.99 7.19 18.77
C ALA A 506 8.54 5.84 18.26
N LEU A 507 7.66 4.85 18.02
CA LEU A 507 8.02 3.48 17.65
C LEU A 507 7.47 3.09 16.27
N ALA A 508 6.43 3.75 15.79
CA ALA A 508 5.85 3.47 14.49
C ALA A 508 6.54 4.27 13.38
N ALA A 509 6.77 3.61 12.23
CA ALA A 509 7.06 4.33 10.99
C ALA A 509 5.89 5.25 10.63
N VAL A 510 6.19 6.39 10.02
CA VAL A 510 5.16 7.32 9.55
C VAL A 510 4.27 6.61 8.52
N PRO A 511 2.94 6.72 8.59
CA PRO A 511 2.05 6.07 7.65
C PRO A 511 2.42 6.38 6.21
N GLY A 512 2.50 5.34 5.37
CA GLY A 512 2.94 5.44 3.99
C GLY A 512 4.45 5.24 3.78
N THR A 513 5.23 5.01 4.85
CA THR A 513 6.70 4.79 4.74
C THR A 513 7.16 3.44 5.26
N SER A 514 6.28 2.67 5.91
CA SER A 514 6.64 1.40 6.54
C SER A 514 6.89 0.31 5.51
N ASN A 515 7.94 -0.50 5.67
CA ASN A 515 8.14 -1.69 4.84
C ASN A 515 7.00 -2.72 4.98
N HIS A 516 6.26 -2.70 6.09
CA HIS A 516 5.01 -3.46 6.22
C HIS A 516 3.95 -2.99 5.21
N GLY A 517 3.89 -1.70 4.88
CA GLY A 517 2.99 -1.17 3.86
C GLY A 517 3.35 -1.57 2.43
N TRP A 518 4.56 -2.09 2.22
CA TRP A 518 4.95 -2.72 0.96
C TRP A 518 4.70 -4.23 0.97
N GLY A 519 4.25 -4.82 2.08
CA GLY A 519 4.15 -6.27 2.23
C GLY A 519 5.53 -6.95 2.16
N LEU A 520 6.57 -6.26 2.65
CA LEU A 520 7.97 -6.70 2.62
C LEU A 520 8.58 -6.88 4.02
N ALA A 521 7.78 -6.75 5.08
CA ALA A 521 8.26 -6.89 6.45
C ALA A 521 7.36 -7.82 7.26
N VAL A 522 7.95 -8.48 8.25
CA VAL A 522 7.27 -9.35 9.20
C VAL A 522 7.76 -9.08 10.62
N ASP A 523 6.85 -9.16 11.58
CA ASP A 523 7.17 -9.15 13.01
C ASP A 523 6.91 -10.55 13.58
N LEU A 524 7.92 -11.15 14.22
CA LEU A 524 7.96 -12.56 14.59
C LEU A 524 7.93 -12.79 16.10
N CYS A 525 7.33 -13.91 16.52
CA CYS A 525 7.16 -14.30 17.93
C CYS A 525 7.74 -15.70 18.25
N GLY A 526 7.40 -16.26 19.42
CA GLY A 526 7.74 -17.65 19.78
C GLY A 526 9.18 -17.82 20.26
N GLY A 527 9.77 -16.75 20.77
CA GLY A 527 11.16 -16.66 21.20
C GLY A 527 12.04 -15.85 20.25
N ILE A 528 11.62 -15.61 19.00
CA ILE A 528 12.38 -14.79 18.03
C ILE A 528 12.45 -13.33 18.49
N GLU A 529 11.44 -12.84 19.21
CA GLU A 529 11.34 -11.50 19.79
C GLU A 529 12.35 -11.21 20.92
N SER A 530 13.36 -12.05 21.13
CA SER A 530 14.36 -11.92 22.19
C SER A 530 15.76 -12.35 21.72
N TYR A 531 16.72 -11.42 21.77
CA TYR A 531 18.11 -11.63 21.31
C TYR A 531 18.83 -12.82 21.95
N SER A 532 18.43 -13.24 23.16
CA SER A 532 19.11 -14.29 23.91
C SER A 532 18.68 -15.73 23.58
N THR A 533 17.69 -15.91 22.70
CA THR A 533 17.10 -17.23 22.45
C THR A 533 17.80 -17.98 21.33
N ALA A 534 17.66 -19.31 21.34
CA ALA A 534 18.15 -20.15 20.25
C ALA A 534 17.39 -19.88 18.94
N GLN A 535 16.12 -19.46 19.03
CA GLN A 535 15.24 -19.11 17.92
C GLN A 535 15.75 -17.86 17.19
N TYR A 536 16.10 -16.79 17.92
CA TYR A 536 16.68 -15.59 17.34
C TYR A 536 18.04 -15.90 16.70
N ALA A 537 18.92 -16.63 17.39
CA ALA A 537 20.22 -17.03 16.86
C ALA A 537 20.09 -17.86 15.56
N TRP A 538 19.08 -18.71 15.46
CA TRP A 538 18.79 -19.45 14.24
C TRP A 538 18.37 -18.52 13.09
N MET A 539 17.52 -17.53 13.37
CA MET A 539 17.10 -16.54 12.37
C MET A 539 18.30 -15.75 11.83
N VAL A 540 19.17 -15.24 12.71
CA VAL A 540 20.39 -14.53 12.30
C VAL A 540 21.27 -15.40 11.40
N ALA A 541 21.40 -16.69 11.71
CA ALA A 541 22.24 -17.61 10.94
C ALA A 541 21.63 -18.08 9.60
N ASN A 542 20.28 -18.06 9.46
CA ASN A 542 19.61 -18.75 8.36
C ASN A 542 18.66 -17.88 7.52
N ALA A 543 18.06 -16.82 8.08
CA ALA A 543 17.02 -16.03 7.41
C ALA A 543 17.50 -15.45 6.07
N GLY A 544 18.77 -15.03 5.99
CA GLY A 544 19.38 -14.50 4.77
C GLY A 544 19.38 -15.50 3.60
N ARG A 545 19.36 -16.81 3.86
CA ARG A 545 19.28 -17.85 2.81
C ARG A 545 17.91 -17.88 2.11
N PHE A 546 16.92 -17.27 2.75
CA PHE A 546 15.55 -17.14 2.26
C PHE A 546 15.23 -15.69 1.89
N GLY A 547 16.24 -14.81 1.83
CA GLY A 547 16.06 -13.40 1.46
C GLY A 547 15.51 -12.50 2.57
N PHE A 548 15.44 -12.97 3.82
CA PHE A 548 15.09 -12.13 4.98
C PHE A 548 16.34 -11.64 5.71
N ILE A 549 16.35 -10.36 6.05
CA ILE A 549 17.43 -9.72 6.80
C ILE A 549 16.89 -9.15 8.10
N HIS A 550 17.75 -9.15 9.11
CA HIS A 550 17.55 -8.32 10.29
C HIS A 550 18.20 -6.97 10.01
N PRO A 551 17.43 -5.87 9.92
CA PRO A 551 18.00 -4.58 9.54
C PRO A 551 18.89 -4.04 10.66
N THR A 552 20.00 -3.41 10.30
CA THR A 552 21.02 -2.98 11.26
C THR A 552 20.52 -1.95 12.28
N TRP A 553 19.50 -1.15 11.94
CA TRP A 553 18.89 -0.23 12.89
C TRP A 553 18.13 -0.95 14.02
N ALA A 554 17.69 -2.19 13.78
CA ALA A 554 16.98 -3.03 14.74
C ALA A 554 17.93 -3.88 15.60
N ASP A 555 19.25 -3.83 15.37
CA ASP A 555 20.24 -4.53 16.19
C ASP A 555 20.37 -3.96 17.61
N GLN A 556 20.86 -4.79 18.54
CA GLN A 556 21.07 -4.41 19.92
C GLN A 556 22.12 -3.29 20.07
N GLY A 557 21.77 -2.21 20.77
CA GLY A 557 22.67 -1.08 21.06
C GLY A 557 22.50 0.13 20.14
N ASN A 558 21.50 0.13 19.26
CA ASN A 558 21.23 1.21 18.31
C ASN A 558 20.06 2.12 18.71
N GLY A 559 19.42 1.90 19.87
CA GLY A 559 18.40 2.78 20.43
C GLY A 559 16.98 2.61 19.86
N ARG A 560 16.78 1.65 18.95
CA ARG A 560 15.48 1.19 18.41
C ARG A 560 15.51 -0.32 18.19
N GLU A 561 15.82 -1.04 19.27
CA GLU A 561 15.97 -2.50 19.25
C GLU A 561 14.65 -3.20 18.95
N GLU A 562 14.60 -3.92 17.81
CA GLU A 562 13.44 -4.70 17.37
C GLU A 562 13.88 -6.11 16.97
N PRO A 563 14.16 -7.02 17.93
CA PRO A 563 14.58 -8.40 17.63
C PRO A 563 13.52 -9.19 16.85
N TRP A 564 12.26 -8.77 16.90
CA TRP A 564 11.15 -9.38 16.18
C TRP A 564 11.04 -8.95 14.72
N HIS A 565 11.65 -7.84 14.29
CA HIS A 565 11.39 -7.22 12.99
C HIS A 565 12.35 -7.73 11.91
N TRP A 566 11.81 -8.28 10.81
CA TRP A 566 12.60 -8.81 9.70
C TRP A 566 12.08 -8.29 8.36
N GLU A 567 13.00 -7.91 7.49
CA GLU A 567 12.70 -7.35 6.18
C GLU A 567 13.08 -8.31 5.06
N TYR A 568 12.22 -8.44 4.06
CA TYR A 568 12.51 -9.20 2.85
C TYR A 568 13.31 -8.32 1.88
N ALA A 569 14.55 -8.73 1.59
CA ALA A 569 15.49 -8.04 0.72
C ALA A 569 15.64 -8.71 -0.66
N GLY A 570 14.90 -9.80 -0.94
CA GLY A 570 15.05 -10.61 -2.15
C GLY A 570 15.93 -11.83 -1.91
N SER A 571 15.67 -12.91 -2.67
CA SER A 571 16.43 -14.18 -2.63
C SER A 571 17.49 -14.26 -3.72
#